data_AF-A0AAT9LM74-F1
#
_entry.id   AF-A0AAT9LM74-F1
#
_cell.length_a   1.000
_cell.length_b   1.000
_cell.length_c   1.000
_cell.angle_alpha   90.00
_cell.angle_beta   90.00
_cell.angle_gamma   90.00
#
_symmetry.space_group_name_H-M   'P 1'
#
loop_
_entity.id
_entity.type
_entity.pdbx_description
1 polymer ?
#
loop_
_entity_poly.entity_id
_entity_poly.type
_entity_poly.pdbx_seq_one_letter_code
_entity_poly.pdbx_strand_id
1 'polypeptide(L)'
;MIHRINARAERRVEKELIGDLTSVPGKKGIYLRMVTAALDKPDETVRKAVWPVVPGGEATLRALVKELMATEKAWRERVRVSLRGSYTHYYRRMLTSLLGALRFKCNNTAYRPVMDAIELLARYTDVAVDQKHFAKGETVSIEGVVPKAWLEAVTGPTGRIERIPYELCVLIALREALRRREIWVEGAGRWRDLDEDLPGDYDDNRDVHYAAIGKPLDAKAFVADLRRRQREALDRLHAAMVRGTTAGCGSSRTMGSRGSACRSWRSCPSRRTWPR
;
A
#
# COMPACT_ATOMS: atom_id res chain seq x y z
N MET A 1 14.90 0.26 2.08
CA MET A 1 15.50 1.52 2.57
C MET A 1 14.48 2.65 2.55
N ILE A 2 13.99 3.05 1.37
CA ILE A 2 12.98 4.12 1.21
C ILE A 2 11.76 3.96 2.14
N HIS A 3 11.25 2.73 2.31
CA HIS A 3 10.17 2.43 3.26
C HIS A 3 10.48 2.82 4.71
N ARG A 4 11.71 2.57 5.19
CA ARG A 4 12.10 2.95 6.57
C ARG A 4 12.22 4.46 6.71
N ILE A 5 12.69 5.15 5.67
CA ILE A 5 12.80 6.62 5.65
C ILE A 5 11.39 7.23 5.66
N ASN A 6 10.50 6.73 4.81
CA ASN A 6 9.11 7.18 4.75
C ASN A 6 8.39 6.98 6.09
N ALA A 7 8.47 5.78 6.66
CA ALA A 7 7.89 5.50 7.98
C ALA A 7 8.48 6.39 9.09
N ARG A 8 9.77 6.78 9.01
CA ARG A 8 10.39 7.68 9.99
C ARG A 8 9.94 9.13 9.79
N ALA A 9 9.81 9.59 8.55
CA ALA A 9 9.31 10.91 8.21
C ALA A 9 7.85 11.06 8.65
N GLU A 10 7.00 10.08 8.37
CA GLU A 10 5.61 10.02 8.83
C GLU A 10 5.53 10.11 10.36
N ARG A 11 6.25 9.26 11.10
CA ARG A 11 6.26 9.32 12.58
C ARG A 11 6.79 10.63 13.14
N ARG A 12 7.74 11.27 12.46
CA ARG A 12 8.28 12.57 12.90
C ARG A 12 7.24 13.65 12.75
N VAL A 13 6.60 13.71 11.59
CA VAL A 13 5.53 14.65 11.28
C VAL A 13 4.31 14.38 12.15
N GLU A 14 4.05 13.12 12.52
CA GLU A 14 3.05 12.75 13.53
C GLU A 14 3.26 13.49 14.84
N LYS A 15 4.47 13.40 15.36
CA LYS A 15 4.82 14.05 16.63
C LYS A 15 4.75 15.56 16.54
N GLU A 16 5.11 16.14 15.39
CA GLU A 16 5.10 17.59 15.14
C GLU A 16 3.68 18.15 14.91
N LEU A 17 2.72 17.34 14.45
CA LEU A 17 1.34 17.77 14.16
C LEU A 17 0.36 17.60 15.34
N ILE A 18 0.80 16.99 16.44
CA ILE A 18 0.02 16.95 17.68
C ILE A 18 -0.04 18.39 18.25
N GLY A 19 -0.99 19.20 17.77
CA GLY A 19 -1.31 20.52 18.31
C GLY A 19 -1.49 21.67 17.31
N ASP A 20 -1.00 21.53 16.06
CA ASP A 20 -0.81 22.67 15.16
C ASP A 20 -1.99 23.01 14.23
N LEU A 21 -2.98 22.12 14.08
CA LEU A 21 -4.01 22.28 13.05
C LEU A 21 -5.31 22.85 13.62
N THR A 22 -5.81 23.88 12.94
CA THR A 22 -7.12 24.52 13.19
C THR A 22 -8.21 23.47 13.16
N SER A 23 -8.91 23.31 14.29
CA SER A 23 -9.92 22.28 14.49
C SER A 23 -11.31 22.89 14.41
N VAL A 24 -12.29 22.20 13.81
CA VAL A 24 -13.70 22.50 14.06
C VAL A 24 -13.94 22.42 15.57
N PRO A 25 -14.50 23.47 16.19
CA PRO A 25 -14.79 23.48 17.62
C PRO A 25 -15.70 22.32 18.01
N GLY A 26 -15.34 21.60 19.07
CA GLY A 26 -16.17 20.50 19.58
C GLY A 26 -16.23 19.25 18.69
N LYS A 27 -15.34 19.08 17.70
CA LYS A 27 -15.35 17.91 16.79
C LYS A 27 -15.37 16.55 17.48
N LYS A 28 -14.67 16.41 18.62
CA LYS A 28 -14.70 15.19 19.44
C LYS A 28 -16.13 14.87 19.92
N GLY A 29 -16.88 15.90 20.33
CA GLY A 29 -18.29 15.75 20.73
C GLY A 29 -19.22 15.44 19.56
N ILE A 30 -18.92 15.98 18.36
CA ILE A 30 -19.65 15.63 17.13
C ILE A 30 -19.42 14.15 16.78
N TYR A 31 -18.16 13.68 16.78
CA TYR A 31 -17.84 12.27 16.51
C TYR A 31 -18.48 11.34 17.53
N LEU A 32 -18.45 11.68 18.81
CA LEU A 32 -19.10 10.88 19.85
C LEU A 32 -20.61 10.73 19.56
N ARG A 33 -21.31 11.84 19.28
CA ARG A 33 -22.75 11.78 18.93
C ARG A 33 -23.03 10.94 17.69
N MET A 34 -22.19 11.06 16.66
CA MET A 34 -22.34 10.28 15.43
C MET A 34 -22.15 8.78 15.67
N VAL A 35 -21.12 8.40 16.42
CA VAL A 35 -20.82 6.99 16.73
C VAL A 35 -21.92 6.41 17.64
N THR A 36 -22.36 7.15 18.66
CA THR A 36 -23.48 6.74 19.51
C THR A 36 -24.75 6.53 18.70
N ALA A 37 -25.12 7.48 17.83
CA ALA A 37 -26.32 7.33 17.01
C ALA A 37 -26.25 6.15 16.03
N ALA A 38 -25.07 5.86 15.48
CA ALA A 38 -24.85 4.70 14.63
C ALA A 38 -24.95 3.37 15.39
N LEU A 39 -24.55 3.35 16.67
CA LEU A 39 -24.66 2.18 17.55
C LEU A 39 -26.08 1.96 18.08
N ASP A 40 -26.80 3.04 18.38
CA ASP A 40 -28.17 2.98 18.89
C ASP A 40 -29.19 2.56 17.82
N LYS A 41 -28.90 2.90 16.56
CA LYS A 41 -29.80 2.67 15.41
C LYS A 41 -29.04 2.05 14.22
N PRO A 42 -28.55 0.80 14.35
CA PRO A 42 -27.68 0.20 13.35
C PRO A 42 -28.36 -0.07 12.01
N ASP A 43 -29.67 -0.33 12.00
CA ASP A 43 -30.44 -0.67 10.81
C ASP A 43 -31.08 0.55 10.12
N GLU A 44 -30.98 1.75 10.72
CA GLU A 44 -31.48 2.97 10.11
C GLU A 44 -30.51 3.56 9.10
N THR A 45 -31.04 4.22 8.06
CA THR A 45 -30.20 4.95 7.10
C THR A 45 -29.41 6.07 7.77
N VAL A 46 -28.17 6.31 7.33
CA VAL A 46 -27.29 7.39 7.83
C VAL A 46 -27.99 8.76 7.88
N ARG A 47 -28.83 9.07 6.90
CA ARG A 47 -29.58 10.33 6.82
C ARG A 47 -30.59 10.48 7.98
N LYS A 48 -31.17 9.39 8.47
CA LYS A 48 -32.15 9.40 9.56
C LYS A 48 -31.48 9.27 10.95
N ALA A 49 -30.46 8.44 11.06
CA ALA A 49 -29.79 8.19 12.33
C ALA A 49 -28.73 9.26 12.67
N VAL A 50 -27.87 9.63 11.71
CA VAL A 50 -26.63 10.37 12.00
C VAL A 50 -26.76 11.87 11.71
N TRP A 51 -27.46 12.28 10.65
CA TRP A 51 -27.56 13.72 10.31
C TRP A 51 -28.28 14.57 11.36
N PRO A 52 -29.38 14.11 12.00
CA PRO A 52 -30.07 14.92 12.99
C PRO A 52 -29.25 15.19 14.27
N VAL A 53 -28.31 14.31 14.61
CA VAL A 53 -27.47 14.45 15.82
C VAL A 53 -26.23 15.34 15.61
N VAL A 54 -25.99 15.77 14.37
CA VAL A 54 -24.89 16.68 14.02
C VAL A 54 -25.41 18.13 14.08
N PRO A 55 -24.84 19.01 14.92
CA PRO A 55 -25.22 20.42 14.96
C PRO A 55 -24.99 21.06 13.58
N GLY A 56 -25.99 21.72 13.02
CA GLY A 56 -25.92 22.27 11.66
C GLY A 56 -26.02 21.24 10.53
N GLY A 57 -26.30 19.96 10.84
CA GLY A 57 -26.59 18.90 9.90
C GLY A 57 -25.52 18.71 8.81
N GLU A 58 -25.97 18.65 7.55
CA GLU A 58 -25.09 18.42 6.39
C GLU A 58 -24.01 19.49 6.22
N ALA A 59 -24.30 20.76 6.55
CA ALA A 59 -23.34 21.85 6.40
C ALA A 59 -22.08 21.62 7.26
N THR A 60 -22.28 21.15 8.50
CA THR A 60 -21.18 20.80 9.42
C THR A 60 -20.42 19.57 8.96
N LEU A 61 -21.11 18.57 8.38
CA LEU A 61 -20.43 17.41 7.78
C LEU A 61 -19.53 17.82 6.61
N ARG A 62 -20.00 18.71 5.72
CA ARG A 62 -19.19 19.27 4.63
C ARG A 62 -17.99 20.07 5.16
N ALA A 63 -18.19 20.85 6.21
CA ALA A 63 -17.10 21.59 6.87
C ALA A 63 -16.04 20.64 7.47
N LEU A 64 -16.47 19.56 8.13
CA LEU A 64 -15.57 18.53 8.68
C LEU A 64 -14.79 17.82 7.57
N VAL A 65 -15.43 17.47 6.45
CA VAL A 65 -14.73 16.88 5.30
C VAL A 65 -13.67 17.84 4.76
N LYS A 66 -14.00 19.13 4.62
CA LYS A 66 -13.06 20.15 4.15
C LYS A 66 -11.87 20.32 5.12
N GLU A 67 -12.12 20.34 6.43
CA GLU A 67 -11.06 20.39 7.45
C GLU A 67 -10.16 19.14 7.37
N LEU A 68 -10.75 17.95 7.30
CA LEU A 68 -10.00 16.69 7.26
C LEU A 68 -9.14 16.61 6.00
N MET A 69 -9.68 16.99 4.84
CA MET A 69 -8.92 17.06 3.60
C MET A 69 -7.77 18.07 3.67
N ALA A 70 -8.01 19.25 4.27
CA ALA A 70 -6.97 20.26 4.46
C ALA A 70 -5.87 19.79 5.44
N THR A 71 -6.26 19.15 6.54
CA THR A 71 -5.37 18.52 7.52
C THR A 71 -4.52 17.45 6.85
N GLU A 72 -5.12 16.58 6.05
CA GLU A 72 -4.42 15.53 5.33
C GLU A 72 -3.45 16.11 4.29
N LYS A 73 -3.83 17.18 3.58
CA LYS A 73 -2.94 17.87 2.65
C LYS A 73 -1.73 18.46 3.36
N ALA A 74 -1.93 19.20 4.46
CA ALA A 74 -0.85 19.80 5.25
C ALA A 74 0.07 18.73 5.85
N TRP A 75 -0.50 17.61 6.32
CA TRP A 75 0.26 16.44 6.75
C TRP A 75 1.16 15.91 5.63
N ARG A 76 0.58 15.63 4.46
CA ARG A 76 1.33 15.08 3.31
C ARG A 76 2.45 16.02 2.89
N GLU A 77 2.24 17.33 2.90
CA GLU A 77 3.26 18.34 2.62
C GLU A 77 4.41 18.31 3.63
N ARG A 78 4.13 18.27 4.94
CA ARG A 78 5.17 18.15 5.97
C ARG A 78 5.97 16.85 5.84
N VAL A 79 5.30 15.73 5.56
CA VAL A 79 5.99 14.45 5.29
C VAL A 79 6.95 14.56 4.11
N ARG A 80 6.53 15.22 3.02
CA ARG A 80 7.39 15.45 1.84
C ARG A 80 8.61 16.29 2.20
N VAL A 81 8.47 17.35 2.97
CA VAL A 81 9.59 18.18 3.41
C VAL A 81 10.58 17.35 4.23
N SER A 82 10.08 16.56 5.19
CA SER A 82 10.90 15.69 6.03
C SER A 82 11.64 14.60 5.21
N LEU A 83 10.94 13.99 4.25
CA LEU A 83 11.50 13.02 3.30
C LEU A 83 12.59 13.64 2.42
N ARG A 84 12.31 14.81 1.84
CA ARG A 84 13.23 15.56 0.97
C ARG A 84 14.54 15.84 1.69
N GLY A 85 14.48 16.33 2.92
CA GLY A 85 15.68 16.58 3.74
C GLY A 85 16.47 15.30 3.99
N SER A 86 15.81 14.26 4.48
CA SER A 86 16.46 12.97 4.78
C SER A 86 17.13 12.36 3.55
N TYR A 87 16.46 12.40 2.41
CA TYR A 87 16.96 11.84 1.15
C TYR A 87 18.17 12.61 0.60
N THR A 88 18.05 13.95 0.53
CA THR A 88 19.09 14.82 -0.04
C THR A 88 20.40 14.71 0.74
N HIS A 89 20.34 14.66 2.08
CA HIS A 89 21.53 14.68 2.91
C HIS A 89 22.28 13.34 2.99
N TYR A 90 21.57 12.20 2.93
CA TYR A 90 22.18 10.90 3.27
C TYR A 90 22.07 9.86 2.16
N TYR A 91 20.92 9.75 1.52
CA TYR A 91 20.63 8.58 0.67
C TYR A 91 21.00 8.79 -0.79
N ARG A 92 20.98 10.05 -1.26
CA ARG A 92 21.27 10.37 -2.65
C ARG A 92 22.70 9.99 -3.07
N ARG A 93 23.70 10.22 -2.20
CA ARG A 93 25.10 9.89 -2.50
C ARG A 93 25.33 8.39 -2.73
N MET A 94 24.64 7.55 -1.95
CA MET A 94 24.71 6.11 -2.10
C MET A 94 23.89 5.61 -3.29
N LEU A 95 22.79 6.30 -3.62
CA LEU A 95 21.93 5.93 -4.73
C LEU A 95 22.70 5.88 -6.06
N THR A 96 23.53 6.89 -6.32
CA THR A 96 24.38 6.96 -7.51
C THR A 96 25.19 5.68 -7.72
N SER A 97 25.92 5.24 -6.68
CA SER A 97 26.74 4.03 -6.77
C SER A 97 25.89 2.76 -6.95
N LEU A 98 24.71 2.69 -6.33
CA LEU A 98 23.81 1.55 -6.47
C LEU A 98 23.21 1.46 -7.88
N LEU A 99 22.74 2.57 -8.44
CA LEU A 99 22.16 2.58 -9.78
C LEU A 99 23.20 2.27 -10.86
N GLY A 100 24.46 2.69 -10.66
CA GLY A 100 25.55 2.37 -11.59
C GLY A 100 26.05 0.93 -11.50
N ALA A 101 25.98 0.30 -10.32
CA ALA A 101 26.48 -1.06 -10.10
C ALA A 101 25.45 -2.15 -10.45
N LEU A 102 24.16 -1.85 -10.32
CA LEU A 102 23.08 -2.85 -10.48
C LEU A 102 22.51 -2.81 -11.90
N ARG A 103 22.45 -3.98 -12.54
CA ARG A 103 21.82 -4.15 -13.85
C ARG A 103 20.36 -4.55 -13.68
N PHE A 104 19.47 -3.57 -13.79
CA PHE A 104 18.04 -3.81 -13.75
C PHE A 104 17.55 -4.38 -15.09
N LYS A 105 16.61 -5.31 -15.03
CA LYS A 105 15.95 -5.94 -16.17
C LYS A 105 14.45 -6.02 -15.91
N CYS A 106 13.67 -6.12 -16.98
CA CYS A 106 12.21 -6.11 -16.91
C CYS A 106 11.64 -6.79 -18.15
N ASN A 107 10.80 -7.81 -17.96
CA ASN A 107 10.14 -8.53 -19.05
C ASN A 107 8.75 -7.93 -19.33
N ASN A 108 8.19 -7.15 -18.40
CA ASN A 108 6.86 -6.57 -18.47
C ASN A 108 6.89 -5.11 -18.96
N THR A 109 6.34 -4.86 -20.15
CA THR A 109 6.30 -3.53 -20.77
C THR A 109 5.56 -2.49 -19.94
N ALA A 110 4.63 -2.88 -19.06
CA ALA A 110 3.93 -1.97 -18.16
C ALA A 110 4.86 -1.23 -17.17
N TYR A 111 6.05 -1.78 -16.89
CA TYR A 111 7.04 -1.17 -16.00
C TYR A 111 8.18 -0.47 -16.75
N ARG A 112 8.11 -0.41 -18.08
CA ARG A 112 9.04 0.35 -18.91
C ARG A 112 9.21 1.81 -18.45
N PRO A 113 8.15 2.55 -18.05
CA PRO A 113 8.30 3.91 -17.53
C PRO A 113 9.24 4.01 -16.30
N VAL A 114 9.25 2.98 -15.44
CA VAL A 114 10.14 2.93 -14.26
C VAL A 114 11.57 2.64 -14.68
N MET A 115 11.78 1.77 -15.68
CA MET A 115 13.11 1.50 -16.25
C MET A 115 13.71 2.77 -16.87
N ASP A 116 12.94 3.46 -17.72
CA ASP A 116 13.38 4.70 -18.36
C ASP A 116 13.69 5.80 -17.32
N ALA A 117 12.92 5.84 -16.23
CA ALA A 117 13.17 6.77 -15.13
C ALA A 117 14.49 6.45 -14.40
N ILE A 118 14.80 5.17 -14.16
CA ILE A 118 16.08 4.76 -13.55
C ILE A 118 17.26 5.10 -14.45
N GLU A 119 17.13 4.86 -15.76
CA GLU A 119 18.13 5.23 -16.76
C GLU A 119 18.34 6.76 -16.78
N LEU A 120 17.25 7.54 -16.70
CA LEU A 120 17.34 9.00 -16.56
C LEU A 120 18.08 9.39 -15.27
N LEU A 121 17.75 8.78 -14.13
CA LEU A 121 18.45 9.07 -12.88
C LEU A 121 19.94 8.75 -12.97
N ALA A 122 20.31 7.65 -13.63
CA ALA A 122 21.70 7.25 -13.86
C ALA A 122 22.46 8.28 -14.70
N ARG A 123 21.82 8.95 -15.67
CA ARG A 123 22.45 10.06 -16.42
C ARG A 123 22.65 11.34 -15.59
N TYR A 124 21.85 11.51 -14.53
CA TYR A 124 21.85 12.71 -13.68
C TYR A 124 22.64 12.52 -12.37
N THR A 125 23.42 11.46 -12.24
CA THR A 125 24.20 11.15 -11.03
C THR A 125 25.29 12.16 -10.74
N ASP A 126 25.99 12.62 -11.78
CA ASP A 126 27.13 13.55 -11.66
C ASP A 126 26.72 15.02 -11.84
N VAL A 127 25.45 15.26 -12.17
CA VAL A 127 24.89 16.60 -12.31
C VAL A 127 24.73 17.24 -10.94
N ALA A 128 25.28 18.45 -10.81
CA ALA A 128 25.36 19.21 -9.57
C ALA A 128 24.03 19.25 -8.78
N VAL A 129 24.16 19.22 -7.46
CA VAL A 129 23.04 19.06 -6.50
C VAL A 129 22.11 20.29 -6.50
N ASP A 130 22.64 21.45 -6.83
CA ASP A 130 21.96 22.75 -6.92
C ASP A 130 21.06 22.87 -8.16
N GLN A 131 21.31 22.08 -9.22
CA GLN A 131 20.40 21.98 -10.35
C GLN A 131 19.09 21.31 -9.92
N LYS A 132 18.07 22.11 -9.59
CA LYS A 132 16.79 21.64 -9.02
C LYS A 132 15.91 20.88 -10.00
N HIS A 133 16.07 21.10 -11.31
CA HIS A 133 15.17 20.58 -12.35
C HIS A 133 15.92 19.78 -13.41
N PHE A 134 15.23 18.83 -14.04
CA PHE A 134 15.73 18.20 -15.26
C PHE A 134 15.87 19.24 -16.40
N ALA A 135 16.75 18.96 -17.36
CA ALA A 135 16.87 19.78 -18.55
C ALA A 135 15.58 19.72 -19.38
N LYS A 136 15.24 20.81 -20.10
CA LYS A 136 13.99 20.90 -20.86
C LYS A 136 13.86 19.85 -21.98
N GLY A 137 14.99 19.33 -22.48
CA GLY A 137 15.01 18.30 -23.52
C GLY A 137 14.89 16.87 -22.99
N GLU A 138 14.85 16.66 -21.67
CA GLU A 138 14.68 15.31 -21.14
C GLU A 138 13.24 14.82 -21.33
N THR A 139 13.12 13.56 -21.72
CA THR A 139 11.85 12.85 -21.62
C THR A 139 11.76 12.22 -20.23
N VAL A 140 10.80 12.68 -19.43
CA VAL A 140 10.64 12.25 -18.04
C VAL A 140 9.30 11.52 -17.88
N SER A 141 9.37 10.23 -17.53
CA SER A 141 8.19 9.38 -17.36
C SER A 141 7.42 9.77 -16.10
N ILE A 142 6.22 10.33 -16.26
CA ILE A 142 5.32 10.68 -15.14
C ILE A 142 4.35 9.54 -14.85
N GLU A 143 3.66 9.04 -15.88
CA GLU A 143 2.72 7.93 -15.75
C GLU A 143 3.43 6.63 -15.37
N GLY A 144 2.84 5.86 -14.46
CA GLY A 144 3.44 4.64 -13.91
C GLY A 144 4.58 4.86 -12.89
N VAL A 145 5.10 6.09 -12.78
CA VAL A 145 6.22 6.43 -11.88
C VAL A 145 5.78 7.34 -10.73
N VAL A 146 5.04 8.40 -11.04
CA VAL A 146 4.67 9.45 -10.07
C VAL A 146 3.24 9.23 -9.59
N PRO A 147 3.02 8.93 -8.30
CA PRO A 147 1.68 8.83 -7.75
C PRO A 147 0.94 10.16 -7.85
N LYS A 148 -0.38 10.13 -8.07
CA LYS A 148 -1.21 11.36 -8.21
C LYS A 148 -0.98 12.38 -7.10
N ALA A 149 -0.83 11.92 -5.86
CA ALA A 149 -0.58 12.78 -4.72
C ALA A 149 0.72 13.60 -4.87
N TRP A 150 1.73 13.09 -5.55
CA TRP A 150 3.05 13.72 -5.72
C TRP A 150 3.16 14.61 -6.96
N LEU A 151 2.20 14.56 -7.89
CA LEU A 151 2.27 15.31 -9.16
C LEU A 151 2.53 16.80 -8.95
N GLU A 152 1.77 17.47 -8.08
CA GLU A 152 1.95 18.90 -7.79
C GLU A 152 3.37 19.22 -7.28
N ALA A 153 3.94 18.33 -6.46
CA ALA A 153 5.27 18.51 -5.89
C ALA A 153 6.39 18.20 -6.90
N VAL A 154 6.11 17.40 -7.93
CA VAL A 154 7.08 17.00 -8.95
C VAL A 154 7.11 18.01 -10.09
N THR A 155 5.96 18.43 -10.60
CA THR A 155 5.85 19.27 -11.80
C THR A 155 5.95 20.77 -11.48
N GLY A 156 5.68 21.16 -10.24
CA GLY A 156 5.70 22.55 -9.79
C GLY A 156 4.76 23.48 -10.58
N PRO A 157 4.74 24.78 -10.27
CA PRO A 157 3.86 25.75 -10.94
C PRO A 157 4.28 26.08 -12.38
N THR A 158 5.56 25.91 -12.70
CA THR A 158 6.15 26.28 -14.01
C THR A 158 6.08 25.17 -15.05
N GLY A 159 5.55 24.01 -14.67
CA GLY A 159 5.56 22.81 -15.51
C GLY A 159 6.92 22.09 -15.55
N ARG A 160 7.96 22.61 -14.89
CA ARG A 160 9.30 22.01 -14.86
C ARG A 160 9.40 20.94 -13.79
N ILE A 161 9.96 19.79 -14.16
CA ILE A 161 10.07 18.66 -13.26
C ILE A 161 11.23 18.85 -12.28
N GLU A 162 10.91 18.92 -10.98
CA GLU A 162 11.87 18.94 -9.88
C GLU A 162 12.51 17.56 -9.70
N ARG A 163 13.85 17.51 -9.65
CA ARG A 163 14.64 16.27 -9.58
C ARG A 163 14.40 15.49 -8.30
N ILE A 164 14.55 16.12 -7.14
CA ILE A 164 14.48 15.43 -5.84
C ILE A 164 13.12 14.75 -5.59
N PRO A 165 11.95 15.42 -5.71
CA PRO A 165 10.66 14.76 -5.52
C PRO A 165 10.41 13.69 -6.58
N TYR A 166 10.90 13.86 -7.81
CA TYR A 166 10.83 12.84 -8.84
C TYR A 166 11.66 11.60 -8.48
N GLU A 167 12.93 11.79 -8.13
CA GLU A 167 13.85 10.73 -7.67
C GLU A 167 13.21 9.89 -6.55
N LEU A 168 12.59 10.54 -5.56
CA LEU A 168 11.85 9.85 -4.50
C LEU A 168 10.71 8.97 -5.03
N CYS A 169 9.93 9.46 -6.00
CA CYS A 169 8.87 8.69 -6.63
C CYS A 169 9.43 7.47 -7.38
N VAL A 170 10.53 7.65 -8.13
CA VAL A 170 11.21 6.55 -8.82
C VAL A 170 11.65 5.46 -7.84
N LEU A 171 12.21 5.83 -6.69
CA LEU A 171 12.64 4.84 -5.68
C LEU A 171 11.48 4.08 -5.04
N ILE A 172 10.33 4.74 -4.86
CA ILE A 172 9.12 4.09 -4.37
C ILE A 172 8.60 3.11 -5.43
N ALA A 173 8.51 3.55 -6.69
CA ALA A 173 8.06 2.73 -7.81
C ALA A 173 8.97 1.52 -8.03
N LEU A 174 10.30 1.73 -8.08
CA LEU A 174 11.31 0.69 -8.21
C LEU A 174 11.23 -0.32 -7.06
N ARG A 175 11.01 0.14 -5.82
CA ARG A 175 10.81 -0.78 -4.69
C ARG A 175 9.61 -1.69 -4.92
N GLU A 176 8.46 -1.14 -5.29
CA GLU A 176 7.25 -1.96 -5.50
C GLU A 176 7.38 -2.89 -6.71
N ALA A 177 8.12 -2.48 -7.74
CA ALA A 177 8.43 -3.32 -8.90
C ALA A 177 9.35 -4.48 -8.53
N LEU A 178 10.45 -4.22 -7.80
CA LEU A 178 11.36 -5.25 -7.27
C LEU A 178 10.63 -6.23 -6.35
N ARG A 179 9.76 -5.71 -5.47
CA ARG A 179 8.99 -6.54 -4.54
C ARG A 179 8.11 -7.57 -5.25
N ARG A 180 7.58 -7.19 -6.42
CA ARG A 180 6.76 -8.04 -7.28
C ARG A 180 7.59 -8.83 -8.32
N ARG A 181 8.91 -8.60 -8.38
CA ARG A 181 9.84 -9.13 -9.40
C ARG A 181 9.46 -8.79 -10.85
N GLU A 182 8.72 -7.70 -11.01
CA GLU A 182 8.39 -7.14 -12.34
C GLU A 182 9.60 -6.44 -12.94
N ILE A 183 10.39 -5.82 -12.06
CA ILE A 183 11.77 -5.46 -12.31
C ILE A 183 12.62 -6.37 -11.44
N TRP A 184 13.71 -6.87 -12.00
CA TRP A 184 14.65 -7.76 -11.33
C TRP A 184 16.09 -7.29 -11.61
N VAL A 185 17.04 -7.87 -10.88
CA VAL A 185 18.46 -7.51 -10.97
C VAL A 185 19.27 -8.72 -11.38
N GLU A 186 20.08 -8.55 -12.42
CA GLU A 186 20.97 -9.61 -12.92
C GLU A 186 21.93 -10.08 -11.82
N GLY A 187 22.03 -11.40 -11.64
CA GLY A 187 22.87 -12.02 -10.60
C GLY A 187 22.33 -11.90 -9.16
N ALA A 188 21.15 -11.31 -8.94
CA ALA A 188 20.59 -11.18 -7.59
C ALA A 188 19.79 -12.43 -7.19
N GLY A 189 20.11 -13.07 -6.06
CA GLY A 189 19.38 -14.28 -5.64
C GLY A 189 17.88 -14.09 -5.38
N ARG A 190 17.51 -13.24 -4.41
CA ARG A 190 16.09 -13.03 -4.05
C ARG A 190 15.31 -12.25 -5.10
N TRP A 191 16.00 -11.40 -5.87
CA TRP A 191 15.42 -10.43 -6.81
C TRP A 191 15.78 -10.78 -8.26
N ARG A 192 15.96 -12.07 -8.56
CA ARG A 192 16.16 -12.60 -9.92
C ARG A 192 14.87 -12.56 -10.73
N ASP A 193 15.00 -12.88 -12.01
CA ASP A 193 13.89 -13.10 -12.92
C ASP A 193 12.91 -14.13 -12.33
N LEU A 194 11.61 -13.83 -12.42
CA LEU A 194 10.57 -14.75 -11.99
C LEU A 194 10.40 -15.89 -12.99
N ASP A 195 10.72 -15.66 -14.27
CA ASP A 195 10.57 -16.66 -15.33
C ASP A 195 11.56 -17.82 -15.15
N GLU A 196 12.73 -17.55 -14.52
CA GLU A 196 13.69 -18.59 -14.12
C GLU A 196 13.17 -19.55 -13.03
N ASP A 197 12.08 -19.21 -12.33
CA ASP A 197 11.46 -20.11 -11.36
C ASP A 197 10.57 -21.17 -12.06
N LEU A 198 10.32 -21.05 -13.37
CA LEU A 198 9.55 -22.01 -14.15
C LEU A 198 10.44 -23.15 -14.69
N PRO A 199 9.89 -24.37 -14.88
CA PRO A 199 10.56 -25.43 -15.63
C PRO A 199 10.97 -24.96 -17.03
N GLY A 200 12.13 -25.39 -17.53
CA GLY A 200 12.61 -24.98 -18.86
C GLY A 200 11.72 -25.44 -20.03
N ASP A 201 10.88 -26.45 -19.81
CA ASP A 201 9.90 -26.99 -20.76
C ASP A 201 8.48 -26.44 -20.50
N TYR A 202 8.33 -25.41 -19.66
CA TYR A 202 7.02 -24.95 -19.18
C TYR A 202 6.09 -24.51 -20.31
N ASP A 203 6.60 -23.77 -21.29
CA ASP A 203 5.79 -23.28 -22.41
C ASP A 203 5.30 -24.42 -23.30
N ASP A 204 6.15 -25.44 -23.52
CA ASP A 204 5.84 -26.60 -24.37
C ASP A 204 4.90 -27.60 -23.66
N ASN A 205 5.03 -27.76 -22.35
CA ASN A 205 4.33 -28.77 -21.54
C ASN A 205 3.33 -28.16 -20.54
N ARG A 206 2.79 -26.98 -20.85
CA ARG A 206 1.94 -26.22 -19.93
C ARG A 206 0.71 -27.01 -19.46
N ASP A 207 0.10 -27.78 -20.34
CA ASP A 207 -1.06 -28.63 -20.01
C ASP A 207 -0.71 -29.73 -18.99
N VAL A 208 0.42 -30.40 -19.17
CA VAL A 208 0.94 -31.41 -18.23
C VAL A 208 1.22 -30.80 -16.86
N HIS A 209 1.91 -29.66 -16.83
CA HIS A 209 2.23 -28.95 -15.59
C HIS A 209 0.97 -28.54 -14.82
N TYR A 210 -0.03 -27.99 -15.52
CA TYR A 210 -1.30 -27.57 -14.91
C TYR A 210 -2.14 -28.75 -14.43
N ALA A 211 -2.17 -29.85 -15.19
CA ALA A 211 -2.84 -31.08 -14.79
C ALA A 211 -2.22 -31.66 -13.51
N ALA A 212 -0.89 -31.67 -13.39
CA ALA A 212 -0.18 -32.18 -12.21
C ALA A 212 -0.53 -31.43 -10.91
N ILE A 213 -0.77 -30.12 -10.99
CA ILE A 213 -1.18 -29.29 -9.83
C ILE A 213 -2.71 -29.15 -9.69
N GLY A 214 -3.48 -29.85 -10.53
CA GLY A 214 -4.95 -29.81 -10.53
C GLY A 214 -5.52 -28.41 -10.77
N LYS A 215 -4.91 -27.64 -11.68
CA LYS A 215 -5.36 -26.29 -12.06
C LYS A 215 -5.83 -26.25 -13.50
N PRO A 216 -6.88 -25.46 -13.82
CA PRO A 216 -7.31 -25.30 -15.20
C PRO A 216 -6.34 -24.41 -15.96
N LEU A 217 -6.15 -24.70 -17.25
CA LEU A 217 -5.35 -23.89 -18.17
C LEU A 217 -5.93 -22.49 -18.38
N ASP A 218 -7.25 -22.36 -18.34
CA ASP A 218 -7.95 -21.09 -18.46
C ASP A 218 -7.96 -20.32 -17.14
N ALA A 219 -7.31 -19.16 -17.15
CA ALA A 219 -7.27 -18.24 -16.02
C ALA A 219 -8.66 -17.76 -15.59
N LYS A 220 -9.61 -17.58 -16.54
CA LYS A 220 -10.97 -17.12 -16.20
C LYS A 220 -11.74 -18.19 -15.43
N ALA A 221 -11.65 -19.45 -15.87
CA ALA A 221 -12.21 -20.59 -15.14
C ALA A 221 -11.64 -20.70 -13.71
N PHE A 222 -10.31 -20.56 -13.55
CA PHE A 222 -9.67 -20.56 -12.22
C PHE A 222 -10.22 -19.45 -11.31
N VAL A 223 -10.27 -18.21 -11.82
CA VAL A 223 -10.74 -17.04 -11.05
C VAL A 223 -12.22 -17.17 -10.68
N ALA A 224 -13.05 -17.69 -11.59
CA ALA A 224 -14.48 -17.91 -11.34
C ALA A 224 -14.69 -18.94 -10.21
N ASP A 225 -14.00 -20.07 -10.26
CA ASP A 225 -14.06 -21.08 -9.20
C ASP A 225 -13.56 -20.53 -7.86
N LEU A 226 -12.44 -19.80 -7.85
CA LEU A 226 -11.90 -19.19 -6.63
C LEU A 226 -12.89 -18.21 -6.00
N ARG A 227 -13.51 -17.33 -6.80
CA ARG A 227 -14.53 -16.37 -6.33
C ARG A 227 -15.77 -17.08 -5.79
N ARG A 228 -16.18 -18.21 -6.40
CA ARG A 228 -17.28 -19.03 -5.89
C ARG A 228 -16.93 -19.61 -4.52
N ARG A 229 -15.79 -20.31 -4.39
CA ARG A 229 -15.33 -20.88 -3.11
C ARG A 229 -15.16 -19.83 -2.02
N GLN A 230 -14.67 -18.64 -2.36
CA GLN A 230 -14.54 -17.53 -1.42
C GLN A 230 -15.91 -17.05 -0.92
N ARG A 231 -16.89 -16.86 -1.80
CA ARG A 231 -18.26 -16.49 -1.42
C ARG A 231 -18.89 -17.54 -0.50
N GLU A 232 -18.83 -18.81 -0.90
CA GLU A 232 -19.34 -19.92 -0.08
C GLU A 232 -18.67 -20.01 1.30
N ALA A 233 -17.37 -19.71 1.40
CA ALA A 233 -16.68 -19.66 2.68
C ALA A 233 -17.16 -18.49 3.55
N LEU A 234 -17.37 -17.30 2.95
CA LEU A 234 -17.90 -16.13 3.66
C LEU A 234 -19.35 -16.34 4.08
N ASP A 235 -20.19 -16.96 3.25
CA ASP A 235 -21.58 -17.28 3.58
C ASP A 235 -21.65 -18.28 4.73
N ARG A 236 -20.80 -19.31 4.70
CA ARG A 236 -20.67 -20.26 5.82
C ARG A 236 -20.20 -19.58 7.09
N LEU A 237 -19.22 -18.68 7.01
CA LEU A 237 -18.75 -17.90 8.15
C LEU A 237 -19.87 -17.01 8.71
N HIS A 238 -20.58 -16.28 7.85
CA HIS A 238 -21.71 -15.43 8.23
C HIS A 238 -22.80 -16.25 8.92
N ALA A 239 -23.20 -17.37 8.33
CA ALA A 239 -24.21 -18.25 8.90
C ALA A 239 -23.75 -18.86 10.23
N ALA A 240 -22.46 -19.17 10.38
CA ALA A 240 -21.91 -19.64 11.65
C ALA A 240 -21.90 -18.53 12.73
N MET A 241 -21.62 -17.28 12.36
CA MET A 241 -21.68 -16.13 13.28
C MET A 241 -23.12 -15.88 13.76
N VAL A 242 -24.10 -15.91 12.85
CA VAL A 242 -25.53 -15.77 13.19
C VAL A 242 -26.00 -16.89 14.11
N ARG A 243 -25.57 -18.14 13.84
CA ARG A 243 -25.93 -19.30 14.67
C ARG A 243 -25.13 -19.41 15.97
N GLY A 244 -24.15 -18.54 16.23
CA GLY A 244 -23.25 -18.65 17.38
C GLY A 244 -22.40 -19.93 17.40
N THR A 245 -22.19 -20.56 16.23
CA THR A 245 -21.48 -21.84 16.08
C THR A 245 -20.04 -21.68 15.62
N THR A 246 -19.53 -20.45 15.57
CA THR A 246 -18.11 -20.16 15.37
C THR A 246 -17.33 -20.59 16.61
N ALA A 247 -16.94 -21.87 16.66
CA ALA A 247 -16.01 -22.39 17.65
C ALA A 247 -14.66 -21.66 17.49
N GLY A 248 -14.45 -20.59 18.27
CA GLY A 248 -13.20 -19.82 18.29
C GLY A 248 -13.35 -18.32 18.54
N CYS A 249 -14.52 -17.72 18.31
CA CYS A 249 -14.80 -16.33 18.72
C CYS A 249 -15.91 -16.35 19.77
N GLY A 250 -15.54 -16.75 20.99
CA GLY A 250 -16.37 -16.49 22.14
C GLY A 250 -16.50 -14.98 22.29
N SER A 251 -17.66 -14.43 21.94
CA SER A 251 -18.08 -13.15 22.46
C SER A 251 -18.14 -13.32 23.98
N SER A 252 -17.13 -12.82 24.67
CA SER A 252 -17.13 -12.77 26.14
C SER A 252 -18.22 -11.80 26.56
N ARG A 253 -19.46 -12.31 26.69
CA ARG A 253 -20.51 -11.63 27.43
C ARG A 253 -20.18 -11.91 28.90
N THR A 254 -19.39 -11.03 29.49
CA THR A 254 -19.01 -11.10 30.90
C THR A 254 -20.28 -10.91 31.73
N MET A 255 -20.88 -12.01 32.18
CA MET A 255 -21.81 -12.00 33.30
C MET A 255 -21.40 -13.13 34.22
N GLY A 256 -20.96 -12.75 35.42
CA GLY A 256 -20.22 -13.62 36.32
C GLY A 256 -21.01 -14.86 36.73
N SER A 257 -20.37 -16.03 36.63
CA SER A 257 -20.41 -17.07 37.67
C SER A 257 -19.45 -18.21 37.31
N ARG A 258 -18.51 -18.41 38.25
CA ARG A 258 -17.79 -19.64 38.64
C ARG A 258 -17.74 -20.83 37.64
N GLY A 259 -16.53 -21.08 37.15
CA GLY A 259 -15.87 -22.40 37.21
C GLY A 259 -16.27 -23.47 36.19
N SER A 260 -15.37 -23.76 35.24
CA SER A 260 -14.86 -25.14 34.99
C SER A 260 -13.92 -25.23 33.76
N ALA A 261 -12.76 -25.83 34.02
CA ALA A 261 -11.86 -26.61 33.16
C ALA A 261 -11.64 -26.23 31.67
N CYS A 262 -10.48 -25.64 31.41
CA CYS A 262 -9.84 -25.58 30.09
C CYS A 262 -9.26 -26.98 29.74
N ARG A 263 -9.74 -27.64 28.68
CA ARG A 263 -9.13 -28.87 28.14
C ARG A 263 -8.11 -28.52 27.05
N SER A 264 -6.90 -29.04 27.25
CA SER A 264 -5.70 -28.85 26.44
C SER A 264 -5.83 -29.36 25.00
N TRP A 265 -5.36 -28.56 24.04
CA TRP A 265 -5.10 -28.99 22.67
C TRP A 265 -3.73 -29.70 22.59
N ARG A 266 -3.74 -31.04 22.48
CA ARG A 266 -2.61 -31.82 21.95
C ARG A 266 -3.13 -32.84 20.96
N SER A 267 -2.93 -32.56 19.67
CA SER A 267 -2.68 -33.57 18.62
C SER A 267 -2.65 -32.88 17.25
N CYS A 268 -1.45 -32.66 16.72
CA CYS A 268 -1.21 -32.20 15.36
C CYS A 268 -0.43 -33.34 14.66
N PRO A 269 -0.94 -34.00 13.61
CA PRO A 269 -0.15 -35.01 12.90
C PRO A 269 0.90 -34.36 12.01
N SER A 270 2.06 -35.01 11.99
CA SER A 270 3.34 -34.70 11.37
C SER A 270 3.32 -34.23 9.91
N ARG A 271 4.25 -33.30 9.65
CA ARG A 271 4.77 -32.87 8.33
C ARG A 271 5.04 -34.07 7.40
N ARG A 272 4.52 -34.02 6.17
CA ARG A 272 5.04 -34.81 5.05
C ARG A 272 6.17 -34.04 4.36
N THR A 273 7.33 -34.65 4.30
CA THR A 273 8.50 -34.26 3.51
C THR A 273 8.27 -34.62 2.04
N TRP A 274 8.62 -33.72 1.12
CA TRP A 274 8.70 -33.99 -0.32
C TRP A 274 10.12 -34.49 -0.66
N PRO A 275 10.29 -35.50 -1.53
CA PRO A 275 11.60 -35.90 -2.03
C PRO A 275 12.13 -34.90 -3.08
N ARG A 276 13.46 -34.88 -3.22
CA ARG A 276 14.24 -34.10 -4.19
C ARG A 276 14.09 -34.64 -5.60
#